data_AF-A0A7S3L2B7-F1
#
_entry.id   AF-A0A7S3L2B7-F1
#
_cell.length_a   1.000
_cell.length_b   1.000
_cell.length_c   1.000
_cell.angle_alpha   90.00
_cell.angle_beta   90.00
_cell.angle_gamma   90.00
#
_symmetry.space_group_name_H-M   'P 1'
#
loop_
_entity.id
_entity.type
_entity.pdbx_description
1 polymer ?
#
loop_
_entity_poly.entity_id
_entity_poly.type
_entity_poly.pdbx_seq_one_letter_code
_entity_poly.pdbx_strand_id
1 'polypeptide(L)'
;MAPDAPAAVTPAPIATHQETTTTTKRSASSSKPLLTSAPPPWHAIATLGVIMSVFAYSLPTWEDIDQVATVDTFTTVLFPDFMNAQALAYIRLLIALSVAFTSFHVAVLTNGWEQITSYMPGSKLLSAPNRLSGLKTMFPFTSLSWNLLGLSFALHAYIAFQGAAGKPVDRWILRTALIVWEIAAPFTLLVAAVVRYAIWPAVLRTTGKTKELKSWRNVMMHNINVLFALAEAALLGGVKVQWSHFAFAPLVGCLYVIFSWAMVMQWNPKNGAQYIYFFMDTTLPGYTSTIAMLMLLAVLTTFYAIFCVGDQFLAVSGQTVWTHATYVAAICSTVMRFGD
;
A
#
# COMPACT_ATOMS: atom_id res chain seq x y z
N MET A 1 13.23 63.86 44.98
CA MET A 1 11.96 64.14 44.28
C MET A 1 11.88 63.19 43.11
N ALA A 2 11.01 62.19 43.22
CA ALA A 2 10.85 61.13 42.22
C ALA A 2 10.05 61.66 41.02
N PRO A 3 10.36 61.25 39.78
CA PRO A 3 9.58 61.62 38.61
C PRO A 3 8.32 60.77 38.47
N ASP A 4 7.24 61.43 38.05
CA ASP A 4 5.89 60.91 37.92
C ASP A 4 5.75 59.75 36.92
N ALA A 5 4.94 58.76 37.29
CA ALA A 5 4.59 57.62 36.46
C ALA A 5 3.59 58.01 35.34
N PRO A 6 3.73 57.45 34.12
CA PRO A 6 2.81 57.74 33.03
C PRO A 6 1.46 57.04 33.18
N ALA A 7 0.40 57.77 32.79
CA ALA A 7 -1.00 57.37 32.87
C ALA A 7 -1.34 56.16 31.98
N ALA A 8 -2.24 55.29 32.49
CA ALA A 8 -2.71 54.10 31.83
C ALA A 8 -3.59 54.41 30.60
N VAL A 9 -3.20 53.87 29.45
CA VAL A 9 -3.97 53.91 28.20
C VAL A 9 -5.09 52.87 28.27
N THR A 10 -6.33 53.32 28.11
CA THR A 10 -7.53 52.47 28.05
C THR A 10 -7.60 51.76 26.70
N PRO A 11 -7.83 50.44 26.63
CA PRO A 11 -7.96 49.73 25.36
C PRO A 11 -9.29 50.06 24.66
N ALA A 12 -9.22 50.26 23.35
CA ALA A 12 -10.37 50.48 22.47
C ALA A 12 -11.28 49.24 22.40
N PRO A 13 -12.60 49.41 22.20
CA PRO A 13 -13.55 48.30 22.13
C PRO A 13 -13.31 47.44 20.88
N ILE A 14 -13.27 46.12 21.11
CA ILE A 14 -13.16 45.08 20.08
C ILE A 14 -14.45 45.11 19.24
N ALA A 15 -14.32 45.35 17.94
CA ALA A 15 -15.41 45.23 16.99
C ALA A 15 -15.88 43.76 16.91
N THR A 16 -17.11 43.50 17.35
CA THR A 16 -17.81 42.24 17.20
C THR A 16 -18.09 42.00 15.71
N HIS A 17 -17.36 41.05 15.11
CA HIS A 17 -17.70 40.50 13.80
C HIS A 17 -19.07 39.84 13.88
N GLN A 18 -20.09 40.47 13.31
CA GLN A 18 -21.38 39.82 13.05
C GLN A 18 -21.19 38.76 11.97
N GLU A 19 -21.35 37.50 12.39
CA GLU A 19 -21.44 36.33 11.52
C GLU A 19 -22.65 36.51 10.61
N THR A 20 -22.40 36.90 9.36
CA THR A 20 -23.44 37.03 8.34
C THR A 20 -23.83 35.62 7.91
N THR A 21 -24.81 35.05 8.61
CA THR A 21 -25.38 33.73 8.32
C THR A 21 -26.04 33.78 6.94
N THR A 22 -25.26 33.50 5.89
CA THR A 22 -25.78 33.42 4.52
C THR A 22 -26.55 32.12 4.42
N THR A 23 -27.87 32.19 4.59
CA THR A 23 -28.77 31.04 4.45
C THR A 23 -28.88 30.69 2.98
N THR A 24 -27.91 29.94 2.47
CA THR A 24 -27.94 29.37 1.13
C THR A 24 -29.11 28.40 1.07
N LYS A 25 -30.20 28.79 0.41
CA LYS A 25 -31.30 27.90 0.00
C LYS A 25 -30.69 26.71 -0.74
N ARG A 26 -30.54 25.57 -0.04
CA ARG A 26 -30.32 24.27 -0.67
C ARG A 26 -31.52 24.00 -1.55
N SER A 27 -31.37 24.18 -2.86
CA SER A 27 -32.28 23.57 -3.84
C SER A 27 -32.43 22.10 -3.47
N ALA A 28 -33.66 21.61 -3.41
CA ALA A 28 -33.98 20.22 -3.15
C ALA A 28 -33.13 19.33 -4.06
N SER A 29 -32.05 18.77 -3.52
CA SER A 29 -31.17 17.88 -4.26
C SER A 29 -31.99 16.63 -4.49
N SER A 30 -32.29 16.33 -5.76
CA SER A 30 -32.65 15.00 -6.23
C SER A 30 -31.75 13.99 -5.52
N SER A 31 -32.26 13.33 -4.48
CA SER A 31 -31.51 12.34 -3.73
C SER A 31 -31.19 11.22 -4.71
N LYS A 32 -29.90 11.03 -5.04
CA LYS A 32 -29.51 9.86 -5.85
C LYS A 32 -30.09 8.63 -5.14
N PRO A 33 -30.84 7.76 -5.84
CA PRO A 33 -31.43 6.59 -5.22
C PRO A 33 -30.32 5.71 -4.64
N LEU A 34 -30.54 5.23 -3.41
CA LEU A 34 -29.59 4.38 -2.71
C LEU A 34 -29.50 3.03 -3.43
N LEU A 35 -28.34 2.72 -4.00
CA LEU A 35 -28.10 1.44 -4.65
C LEU A 35 -27.94 0.33 -3.60
N THR A 36 -28.82 -0.67 -3.69
CA THR A 36 -28.78 -1.88 -2.86
C THR A 36 -27.92 -2.98 -3.46
N SER A 37 -27.38 -2.78 -4.66
CA SER A 37 -26.42 -3.69 -5.29
C SER A 37 -25.56 -2.94 -6.32
N ALA A 38 -24.35 -3.46 -6.56
CA ALA A 38 -23.44 -3.00 -7.60
C ALA A 38 -22.64 -4.20 -8.14
N PRO A 39 -23.30 -5.17 -8.81
CA PRO A 39 -22.62 -6.36 -9.30
C PRO A 39 -21.55 -5.97 -10.33
N PRO A 40 -20.42 -6.69 -10.38
CA PRO A 40 -19.43 -6.46 -11.41
C PRO A 40 -20.02 -6.70 -12.81
N PRO A 41 -19.70 -5.87 -13.81
CA PRO A 41 -20.19 -6.08 -15.16
C PRO A 41 -19.57 -7.35 -15.76
N TRP A 42 -20.30 -8.03 -16.66
CA TRP A 42 -19.90 -9.32 -17.21
C TRP A 42 -18.50 -9.29 -17.85
N HIS A 43 -18.13 -8.20 -18.51
CA HIS A 43 -16.82 -8.05 -19.15
C HIS A 43 -15.69 -7.96 -18.13
N ALA A 44 -15.92 -7.38 -16.95
CA ALA A 44 -14.96 -7.35 -15.85
C ALA A 44 -14.77 -8.76 -15.27
N ILE A 45 -15.86 -9.50 -15.07
CA ILE A 45 -15.83 -10.90 -14.59
C ILE A 45 -15.07 -11.77 -15.59
N ALA A 46 -15.41 -11.70 -16.88
CA ALA A 46 -14.77 -12.48 -17.94
C ALA A 46 -13.28 -12.16 -18.04
N THR A 47 -12.91 -10.88 -18.02
CA THR A 47 -11.51 -10.44 -18.06
C THR A 47 -10.74 -10.96 -16.85
N LEU A 48 -11.30 -10.84 -15.64
CA LEU A 48 -10.67 -11.35 -14.43
C LEU A 48 -10.51 -12.87 -14.48
N GLY A 49 -11.52 -13.59 -14.97
CA GLY A 49 -11.46 -15.03 -15.18
C GLY A 49 -10.33 -15.45 -16.12
N VAL A 50 -10.21 -14.78 -17.28
CA VAL A 50 -9.11 -15.03 -18.23
C VAL A 50 -7.75 -14.75 -17.59
N ILE A 51 -7.60 -13.61 -16.91
CA ILE A 51 -6.36 -13.24 -16.22
C ILE A 51 -5.97 -14.30 -15.18
N MET A 52 -6.91 -14.71 -14.33
CA MET A 52 -6.67 -15.73 -13.32
C MET A 52 -6.32 -17.08 -13.93
N SER A 53 -7.01 -17.51 -15.00
CA SER A 53 -6.69 -18.75 -15.69
C SER A 53 -5.29 -18.72 -16.31
N VAL A 54 -4.91 -17.62 -16.97
CA VAL A 54 -3.58 -17.46 -17.55
C VAL A 54 -2.50 -17.52 -16.47
N PHE A 55 -2.64 -16.76 -15.38
CA PHE A 55 -1.63 -16.77 -14.32
C PHE A 55 -1.61 -18.06 -13.51
N ALA A 56 -2.76 -18.71 -13.29
CA ALA A 56 -2.79 -20.02 -12.63
C ALA A 56 -2.08 -21.10 -13.47
N TYR A 57 -2.22 -21.04 -14.79
CA TYR A 57 -1.49 -21.93 -15.71
C TYR A 57 0.02 -21.62 -15.73
N SER A 58 0.40 -20.36 -15.55
CA SER A 58 1.80 -19.91 -15.53
C SER A 58 2.45 -19.96 -14.15
N LEU A 59 1.86 -20.65 -13.17
CA LEU A 59 2.49 -20.83 -11.86
C LEU A 59 3.77 -21.67 -11.99
N PRO A 60 4.87 -21.29 -11.31
CA PRO A 60 6.10 -22.07 -11.33
C PRO A 60 5.89 -23.42 -10.65
N THR A 61 6.67 -24.42 -11.05
CA THR A 61 6.67 -25.71 -10.35
C THR A 61 7.31 -25.58 -8.97
N TRP A 62 7.06 -26.55 -8.08
CA TRP A 62 7.74 -26.57 -6.79
C TRP A 62 9.27 -26.70 -6.91
N GLU A 63 9.75 -27.36 -7.96
CA GLU A 63 11.18 -27.49 -8.24
C GLU A 63 11.79 -26.14 -8.63
N ASP A 64 11.12 -25.37 -9.49
CA ASP A 64 11.55 -24.01 -9.85
C ASP A 64 11.65 -23.11 -8.62
N ILE A 65 10.66 -23.21 -7.71
CA ILE A 65 10.66 -22.46 -6.46
C ILE A 65 11.81 -22.92 -5.56
N ASP A 66 12.05 -24.22 -5.41
CA ASP A 66 13.11 -24.77 -4.55
C ASP A 66 14.52 -24.39 -5.01
N GLN A 67 14.74 -24.21 -6.32
CA GLN A 67 16.02 -23.74 -6.85
C GLN A 67 16.39 -22.33 -6.34
N VAL A 68 15.39 -21.51 -6.03
CA VAL A 68 15.58 -20.13 -5.56
C VAL A 68 15.36 -20.01 -4.05
N ALA A 69 14.44 -20.78 -3.48
CA ALA A 69 14.08 -20.76 -2.06
C ALA A 69 15.09 -21.53 -1.22
N THR A 70 16.34 -21.06 -1.19
CA THR A 70 17.43 -21.65 -0.41
C THR A 70 17.71 -20.84 0.86
N VAL A 71 18.41 -21.43 1.82
CA VAL A 71 18.89 -20.68 3.00
C VAL A 71 19.77 -19.51 2.56
N ASP A 72 20.65 -19.72 1.58
CA ASP A 72 21.59 -18.72 1.06
C ASP A 72 20.88 -17.49 0.48
N THR A 73 19.77 -17.68 -0.23
CA THR A 73 18.93 -16.57 -0.74
C THR A 73 18.51 -15.63 0.37
N PHE A 74 18.25 -16.15 1.57
CA PHE A 74 17.81 -15.34 2.71
C PHE A 74 18.94 -15.01 3.69
N THR A 75 20.12 -15.62 3.64
CA THR A 75 21.23 -15.32 4.57
C THR A 75 22.32 -14.45 3.94
N THR A 76 22.30 -14.26 2.62
CA THR A 76 23.23 -13.38 1.91
C THR A 76 23.19 -11.97 2.50
N VAL A 77 24.37 -11.35 2.63
CA VAL A 77 24.52 -9.94 3.01
C VAL A 77 25.25 -9.23 1.88
N LEU A 78 24.65 -8.20 1.29
CA LEU A 78 25.22 -7.49 0.15
C LEU A 78 26.54 -6.77 0.48
N PHE A 79 26.63 -6.23 1.70
CA PHE A 79 27.81 -5.47 2.14
C PHE A 79 28.34 -6.02 3.48
N PRO A 80 29.10 -7.14 3.44
CA PRO A 80 29.55 -7.84 4.63
C PRO A 80 30.49 -7.01 5.53
N ASP A 81 31.16 -5.99 4.98
CA ASP A 81 32.01 -5.07 5.74
C ASP A 81 31.23 -4.24 6.78
N PHE A 82 29.92 -4.04 6.57
CA PHE A 82 29.06 -3.25 7.47
C PHE A 82 28.17 -4.11 8.36
N MET A 83 27.89 -5.36 7.97
CA MET A 83 26.86 -6.17 8.60
C MET A 83 27.14 -7.66 8.42
N ASN A 84 26.78 -8.46 9.42
CA ASN A 84 26.78 -9.93 9.32
C ASN A 84 25.34 -10.48 9.27
N ALA A 85 25.19 -11.79 9.01
CA ALA A 85 23.88 -12.43 8.91
C ALA A 85 23.01 -12.29 10.17
N GLN A 86 23.61 -12.23 11.36
CA GLN A 86 22.88 -12.04 12.62
C GLN A 86 22.31 -10.62 12.74
N ALA A 87 23.11 -9.60 12.40
CA ALA A 87 22.64 -8.22 12.34
C ALA A 87 21.52 -8.04 11.29
N LEU A 88 21.64 -8.69 10.13
CA LEU A 88 20.57 -8.74 9.12
C LEU A 88 19.28 -9.34 9.70
N ALA A 89 19.37 -10.45 10.45
CA ALA A 89 18.22 -11.07 11.10
C ALA A 89 17.52 -10.12 12.08
N TYR A 90 18.28 -9.38 12.90
CA TYR A 90 17.71 -8.39 13.81
C TYR A 90 17.05 -7.22 13.08
N ILE A 91 17.66 -6.69 12.01
CA ILE A 91 17.06 -5.61 11.21
C ILE A 91 15.70 -6.07 10.64
N ARG A 92 15.66 -7.25 10.04
CA ARG A 92 14.41 -7.82 9.49
C ARG A 92 13.37 -8.05 10.58
N LEU A 93 13.77 -8.52 11.75
CA LEU A 93 12.87 -8.67 12.90
C LEU A 93 12.30 -7.32 13.35
N LEU A 94 13.13 -6.27 13.43
CA LEU A 94 12.67 -4.92 13.79
C LEU A 94 11.67 -4.37 12.77
N ILE A 95 11.90 -4.59 11.48
CA ILE A 95 10.96 -4.22 10.42
C ILE A 95 9.63 -4.99 10.58
N ALA A 96 9.70 -6.31 10.78
CA ALA A 96 8.51 -7.13 10.99
C ALA A 96 7.71 -6.68 12.22
N LEU A 97 8.38 -6.38 13.33
CA LEU A 97 7.76 -5.85 14.56
C LEU A 97 7.13 -4.47 14.32
N SER A 98 7.77 -3.61 13.52
CA SER A 98 7.22 -2.30 13.16
C SER A 98 5.94 -2.42 12.34
N VAL A 99 5.90 -3.39 11.40
CA VAL A 99 4.70 -3.72 10.63
C VAL A 99 3.59 -4.24 11.53
N ALA A 100 3.89 -5.25 12.36
CA ALA A 100 2.94 -5.85 13.29
C ALA A 100 2.39 -4.83 14.29
N PHE A 101 3.26 -3.98 14.85
CA PHE A 101 2.87 -2.89 15.75
C PHE A 101 1.94 -1.90 15.06
N THR A 102 2.26 -1.47 13.84
CA THR A 102 1.41 -0.54 13.08
C THR A 102 0.04 -1.17 12.80
N SER A 103 -0.01 -2.43 12.36
CA SER A 103 -1.26 -3.16 12.11
C SER A 103 -2.09 -3.32 13.39
N PHE A 104 -1.46 -3.73 14.49
CA PHE A 104 -2.09 -3.89 15.80
C PHE A 104 -2.62 -2.56 16.33
N HIS A 105 -1.81 -1.51 16.29
CA HIS A 105 -2.20 -0.17 16.71
C HIS A 105 -3.46 0.27 15.97
N VAL A 106 -3.49 0.11 14.65
CA VAL A 106 -4.62 0.54 13.83
C VAL A 106 -5.87 -0.32 14.06
N ALA A 107 -5.72 -1.63 14.13
CA ALA A 107 -6.85 -2.55 14.29
C ALA A 107 -7.43 -2.58 15.70
N VAL A 108 -6.62 -2.35 16.73
CA VAL A 108 -6.99 -2.57 18.14
C VAL A 108 -6.94 -1.30 18.98
N LEU A 109 -5.91 -0.47 18.81
CA LEU A 109 -5.70 0.71 19.68
C LEU A 109 -6.38 1.98 19.17
N THR A 110 -6.76 2.03 17.88
CA THR A 110 -7.48 3.19 17.33
C THR A 110 -8.99 2.95 17.21
N ASN A 111 -9.75 4.04 17.30
CA ASN A 111 -11.19 4.04 17.03
C ASN A 111 -11.55 3.94 15.53
N GLY A 112 -10.56 3.66 14.67
CA GLY A 112 -10.71 3.66 13.22
C GLY A 112 -10.58 5.05 12.58
N TRP A 113 -10.97 5.15 11.30
CA TRP A 113 -11.03 6.40 10.57
C TRP A 113 -12.23 6.43 9.63
N GLU A 114 -12.62 7.63 9.22
CA GLU A 114 -13.59 7.83 8.15
C GLU A 114 -12.88 8.05 6.83
N GLN A 115 -13.39 7.39 5.79
CA GLN A 115 -12.93 7.55 4.44
C GLN A 115 -14.11 7.94 3.54
N ILE A 116 -13.91 8.94 2.69
CA ILE A 116 -14.87 9.31 1.66
C ILE A 116 -14.24 8.99 0.31
N THR A 117 -14.81 8.02 -0.40
CA THR A 117 -14.37 7.68 -1.74
C THR A 117 -14.93 8.70 -2.73
N SER A 118 -14.03 9.38 -3.43
CA SER A 118 -14.35 10.33 -4.50
C SER A 118 -14.56 9.56 -5.80
N TYR A 119 -15.81 9.18 -6.11
CA TYR A 119 -16.11 8.44 -7.34
C TYR A 119 -16.00 9.33 -8.59
N MET A 120 -15.69 8.69 -9.73
CA MET A 120 -15.55 9.38 -11.00
C MET A 120 -16.92 9.84 -11.56
N PRO A 121 -16.93 10.85 -12.45
CA PRO A 121 -18.13 11.23 -13.19
C PRO A 121 -18.76 10.01 -13.89
N GLY A 122 -20.09 9.90 -13.83
CA GLY A 122 -20.83 8.75 -14.36
C GLY A 122 -21.01 7.58 -13.39
N SER A 123 -20.35 7.59 -12.23
CA SER A 123 -20.64 6.65 -11.15
C SER A 123 -22.09 6.77 -10.66
N LYS A 124 -22.72 5.61 -10.45
CA LYS A 124 -24.05 5.54 -9.83
C LYS A 124 -23.95 5.46 -8.30
N LEU A 125 -22.76 5.25 -7.73
CA LEU A 125 -22.54 5.15 -6.29
C LEU A 125 -22.64 6.51 -5.59
N LEU A 126 -23.03 6.47 -4.33
CA LEU A 126 -23.06 7.64 -3.46
C LEU A 126 -21.73 7.78 -2.72
N SER A 127 -21.06 8.92 -2.90
CA SER A 127 -19.95 9.32 -2.03
C SER A 127 -20.49 9.66 -0.64
N ALA A 128 -20.30 8.75 0.32
CA ALA A 128 -20.66 8.96 1.72
C ALA A 128 -19.50 8.51 2.63
N PRO A 129 -19.39 9.05 3.86
CA PRO A 129 -18.40 8.63 4.84
C PRO A 129 -18.54 7.14 5.16
N ASN A 130 -17.46 6.40 4.95
CA ASN A 130 -17.30 5.00 5.30
C ASN A 130 -16.35 4.90 6.50
N ARG A 131 -16.84 4.41 7.64
CA ARG A 131 -16.02 4.24 8.84
C ARG A 131 -15.38 2.87 8.85
N LEU A 132 -14.05 2.85 8.79
CA LEU A 132 -13.24 1.65 8.95
C LEU A 132 -12.74 1.58 10.39
N SER A 133 -13.16 0.57 11.15
CA SER A 133 -12.75 0.34 12.54
C SER A 133 -12.52 -1.14 12.82
N GLY A 134 -11.77 -1.45 13.88
CA GLY A 134 -11.46 -2.82 14.25
C GLY A 134 -10.73 -3.56 13.13
N LEU A 135 -11.11 -4.81 12.89
CA LEU A 135 -10.53 -5.63 11.81
C LEU A 135 -10.79 -5.07 10.40
N LYS A 136 -11.86 -4.29 10.17
CA LYS A 136 -12.15 -3.69 8.85
C LYS A 136 -11.04 -2.73 8.40
N THR A 137 -10.23 -2.22 9.33
CA THR A 137 -9.05 -1.41 9.01
C THR A 137 -7.96 -2.20 8.27
N MET A 138 -7.99 -3.53 8.34
CA MET A 138 -7.02 -4.41 7.68
C MET A 138 -7.46 -4.83 6.27
N PHE A 139 -8.67 -4.46 5.85
CA PHE A 139 -9.23 -4.84 4.55
C PHE A 139 -8.87 -3.94 3.34
N PRO A 140 -8.41 -2.68 3.49
CA PRO A 140 -7.81 -1.96 2.38
C PRO A 140 -6.61 -2.72 1.79
N PHE A 141 -6.37 -2.59 0.48
CA PHE A 141 -5.25 -3.25 -0.21
C PHE A 141 -3.90 -2.84 0.39
N THR A 142 -3.79 -1.57 0.79
CA THR A 142 -2.65 -1.04 1.54
C THR A 142 -2.33 -1.88 2.78
N SER A 143 -3.35 -2.28 3.54
CA SER A 143 -3.20 -3.11 4.74
C SER A 143 -2.80 -4.54 4.40
N LEU A 144 -3.36 -5.12 3.34
CA LEU A 144 -2.94 -6.43 2.83
C LEU A 144 -1.46 -6.41 2.43
N SER A 145 -1.04 -5.46 1.60
CA SER A 145 0.35 -5.28 1.16
C SER A 145 1.29 -5.07 2.34
N TRP A 146 0.91 -4.21 3.30
CA TRP A 146 1.68 -3.95 4.51
C TRP A 146 1.91 -5.22 5.34
N ASN A 147 0.86 -6.00 5.60
CA ASN A 147 0.97 -7.23 6.39
C ASN A 147 1.71 -8.36 5.65
N LEU A 148 1.55 -8.47 4.32
CA LEU A 148 2.35 -9.41 3.52
C LEU A 148 3.85 -9.07 3.60
N LEU A 149 4.20 -7.79 3.54
CA LEU A 149 5.58 -7.34 3.71
C LEU A 149 6.11 -7.72 5.10
N GLY A 150 5.34 -7.45 6.16
CA GLY A 150 5.73 -7.84 7.52
C GLY A 150 5.90 -9.36 7.70
N LEU A 151 5.02 -10.15 7.10
CA LEU A 151 5.14 -11.62 7.11
C LEU A 151 6.42 -12.07 6.39
N SER A 152 6.74 -11.49 5.23
CA SER A 152 8.00 -11.76 4.52
C SER A 152 9.20 -11.45 5.42
N PHE A 153 9.26 -10.25 6.02
CA PHE A 153 10.36 -9.89 6.93
C PHE A 153 10.46 -10.80 8.17
N ALA A 154 9.33 -11.23 8.74
CA ALA A 154 9.33 -12.17 9.86
C ALA A 154 9.93 -13.53 9.46
N LEU A 155 9.54 -14.05 8.29
CA LEU A 155 10.09 -15.29 7.75
C LEU A 155 11.57 -15.14 7.41
N HIS A 156 11.98 -14.05 6.77
CA HIS A 156 13.39 -13.78 6.45
C HIS A 156 14.25 -13.67 7.71
N ALA A 157 13.74 -13.02 8.77
CA ALA A 157 14.43 -12.93 10.05
C ALA A 157 14.61 -14.33 10.68
N TYR A 158 13.55 -15.14 10.70
CA TYR A 158 13.61 -16.51 11.20
C TYR A 158 14.65 -17.35 10.43
N ILE A 159 14.61 -17.30 9.10
CA ILE A 159 15.57 -18.03 8.24
C ILE A 159 17.00 -17.56 8.50
N ALA A 160 17.22 -16.25 8.61
CA ALA A 160 18.54 -15.69 8.90
C ALA A 160 19.08 -16.09 10.28
N PHE A 161 18.24 -16.13 11.32
CA PHE A 161 18.64 -16.65 12.63
C PHE A 161 19.01 -18.13 12.58
N GLN A 162 18.22 -18.95 11.88
CA GLN A 162 18.50 -20.38 11.72
C GLN A 162 19.79 -20.61 10.93
N GLY A 163 19.99 -19.88 9.84
CA GLY A 163 21.22 -19.92 9.04
C GLY A 163 22.45 -19.50 9.82
N ALA A 164 22.36 -18.40 10.61
CA ALA A 164 23.45 -17.97 11.49
C ALA A 164 23.76 -19.01 12.59
N ALA A 165 22.76 -19.79 13.02
CA ALA A 165 22.92 -20.88 13.98
C ALA A 165 23.35 -22.22 13.35
N GLY A 166 23.55 -22.29 12.02
CA GLY A 166 23.85 -23.53 11.30
C GLY A 166 22.74 -24.57 11.37
N LYS A 167 21.49 -24.15 11.63
CA LYS A 167 20.33 -25.03 11.76
C LYS A 167 19.62 -25.17 10.42
N PRO A 168 19.14 -26.38 10.06
CA PRO A 168 18.32 -26.56 8.88
C PRO A 168 17.02 -25.76 9.01
N VAL A 169 16.50 -25.32 7.86
CA VAL A 169 15.20 -24.66 7.74
C VAL A 169 14.28 -25.54 6.92
N ASP A 170 13.05 -25.71 7.37
CA ASP A 170 12.05 -26.49 6.63
C ASP A 170 11.78 -25.87 5.25
N ARG A 171 11.67 -26.73 4.23
CA ARG A 171 11.47 -26.30 2.83
C ARG A 171 10.21 -25.46 2.65
N TRP A 172 9.13 -25.72 3.39
CA TRP A 172 7.90 -24.95 3.26
C TRP A 172 8.04 -23.54 3.83
N ILE A 173 8.89 -23.34 4.84
CA ILE A 173 9.21 -22.01 5.35
C ILE A 173 9.94 -21.21 4.27
N LEU A 174 10.93 -21.82 3.60
CA LEU A 174 11.69 -21.18 2.51
C LEU A 174 10.78 -20.83 1.32
N ARG A 175 9.95 -21.79 0.87
CA ARG A 175 8.97 -21.56 -0.21
C ARG A 175 8.00 -20.43 0.13
N THR A 176 7.46 -20.46 1.34
CA THR A 176 6.50 -19.43 1.80
C THR A 176 7.17 -18.07 1.88
N ALA A 177 8.39 -17.99 2.40
CA ALA A 177 9.16 -16.76 2.46
C ALA A 177 9.35 -16.15 1.07
N LEU A 178 9.76 -16.97 0.09
CA LEU A 178 9.96 -16.52 -1.28
C LEU A 178 8.65 -16.06 -1.92
N ILE A 179 7.59 -16.89 -1.88
CA ILE A 179 6.29 -16.54 -2.48
C ILE A 179 5.74 -15.25 -1.88
N VAL A 180 5.76 -15.10 -0.55
CA VAL A 180 5.27 -13.90 0.12
C VAL A 180 6.10 -12.68 -0.26
N TRP A 181 7.43 -12.80 -0.39
CA TRP A 181 8.30 -11.73 -0.87
C TRP A 181 7.97 -11.30 -2.30
N GLU A 182 7.86 -12.26 -3.22
CA GLU A 182 7.55 -12.05 -4.65
C GLU A 182 6.20 -11.34 -4.84
N ILE A 183 5.25 -11.53 -3.93
CA ILE A 183 3.97 -10.80 -3.91
C ILE A 183 4.14 -9.42 -3.25
N ALA A 184 4.75 -9.38 -2.06
CA ALA A 184 4.76 -8.20 -1.20
C ALA A 184 5.61 -7.06 -1.79
N ALA A 185 6.81 -7.37 -2.29
CA ALA A 185 7.76 -6.39 -2.81
C ALA A 185 7.14 -5.48 -3.89
N PRO A 186 6.62 -6.01 -5.02
CA PRO A 186 6.01 -5.17 -6.08
C PRO A 186 4.73 -4.47 -5.61
N PHE A 187 3.99 -5.03 -4.66
CA PHE A 187 2.81 -4.37 -4.09
C PHE A 187 3.17 -3.09 -3.34
N THR A 188 4.35 -2.99 -2.74
CA THR A 188 4.75 -1.76 -2.03
C THR A 188 4.83 -0.57 -2.99
N LEU A 189 5.46 -0.76 -4.16
CA LEU A 189 5.53 0.25 -5.22
C LEU A 189 4.14 0.56 -5.78
N LEU A 190 3.30 -0.47 -5.98
CA LEU A 190 1.92 -0.29 -6.45
C LEU A 190 1.11 0.61 -5.51
N VAL A 191 1.15 0.32 -4.21
CA VAL A 191 0.46 1.12 -3.18
C VAL A 191 0.96 2.56 -3.19
N ALA A 192 2.28 2.77 -3.15
CA ALA A 192 2.87 4.11 -3.14
C ALA A 192 2.48 4.91 -4.39
N ALA A 193 2.59 4.29 -5.57
CA ALA A 193 2.25 4.94 -6.84
C ALA A 193 0.76 5.27 -6.94
N VAL A 194 -0.14 4.35 -6.56
CA VAL A 194 -1.58 4.62 -6.55
C VAL A 194 -1.90 5.75 -5.58
N VAL A 195 -1.27 5.78 -4.40
CA VAL A 195 -1.45 6.87 -3.44
C VAL A 195 -0.97 8.20 -4.04
N ARG A 196 0.25 8.26 -4.58
CA ARG A 196 0.85 9.48 -5.12
C ARG A 196 0.14 10.00 -6.37
N TYR A 197 -0.20 9.13 -7.31
CA TYR A 197 -0.66 9.54 -8.64
C TYR A 197 -2.18 9.47 -8.83
N ALA A 198 -2.90 8.70 -8.01
CA ALA A 198 -4.35 8.57 -8.13
C ALA A 198 -5.10 9.14 -6.92
N ILE A 199 -4.79 8.68 -5.70
CA ILE A 199 -5.56 9.03 -4.50
C ILE A 199 -5.24 10.46 -4.05
N TRP A 200 -3.98 10.84 -3.93
CA TRP A 200 -3.57 12.16 -3.46
C TRP A 200 -4.13 13.29 -4.33
N PRO A 201 -4.02 13.25 -5.68
CA PRO A 201 -4.61 14.27 -6.52
C PRO A 201 -6.15 14.26 -6.46
N ALA A 202 -6.78 13.10 -6.31
CA ALA A 202 -8.24 13.02 -6.13
C ALA A 202 -8.69 13.72 -4.84
N VAL A 203 -8.01 13.46 -3.72
CA VAL A 203 -8.31 14.11 -2.42
C VAL A 203 -8.07 15.61 -2.48
N LEU A 204 -6.97 16.06 -3.10
CA LEU A 204 -6.72 17.50 -3.29
C LEU A 204 -7.83 18.17 -4.08
N ARG A 205 -8.31 17.55 -5.16
CA ARG A 205 -9.39 18.10 -5.99
C ARG A 205 -10.75 18.13 -5.28
N THR A 206 -11.05 17.16 -4.40
CA THR A 206 -12.38 17.05 -3.80
C THR A 206 -12.52 17.69 -2.44
N THR A 207 -11.52 17.56 -1.56
CA THR A 207 -11.60 18.09 -0.19
C THR A 207 -10.61 19.21 0.09
N GLY A 208 -9.55 19.33 -0.72
CA GLY A 208 -8.43 20.25 -0.48
C GLY A 208 -7.63 19.94 0.79
N LYS A 209 -7.90 18.82 1.48
CA LYS A 209 -7.32 18.48 2.78
C LYS A 209 -6.67 17.10 2.74
N THR A 210 -5.34 17.06 2.76
CA THR A 210 -4.53 15.82 2.71
C THR A 210 -3.96 15.41 4.07
N LYS A 211 -4.43 16.03 5.16
CA LYS A 211 -3.95 15.77 6.53
C LYS A 211 -3.95 14.28 6.87
N GLU A 212 -5.00 13.55 6.50
CA GLU A 212 -5.09 12.11 6.76
C GLU A 212 -4.06 11.31 5.99
N LEU A 213 -3.76 11.67 4.73
CA LEU A 213 -2.71 11.02 3.92
C LEU A 213 -1.31 11.20 4.52
N LYS A 214 -1.11 12.31 5.25
CA LYS A 214 0.13 12.65 5.97
C LYS A 214 0.22 12.06 7.37
N SER A 215 -0.81 11.35 7.84
CA SER A 215 -0.75 10.68 9.16
C SER A 215 0.40 9.67 9.20
N TRP A 216 1.02 9.51 10.37
CA TRP A 216 2.20 8.63 10.52
C TRP A 216 1.92 7.21 10.03
N ARG A 217 0.72 6.67 10.31
CA ARG A 217 0.26 5.35 9.83
C ARG A 217 0.30 5.29 8.31
N ASN A 218 -0.31 6.28 7.64
CA ASN A 218 -0.37 6.32 6.19
C ASN A 218 1.02 6.51 5.59
N VAL A 219 1.89 7.31 6.20
CA VAL A 219 3.29 7.43 5.78
C VAL A 219 4.01 6.08 5.91
N MET A 220 3.80 5.34 7.00
CA MET A 220 4.38 4.00 7.17
C MET A 220 3.94 3.05 6.05
N MET A 221 2.63 2.97 5.81
CA MET A 221 2.06 1.98 4.89
C MET A 221 2.13 2.40 3.41
N HIS A 222 2.26 3.68 3.09
CA HIS A 222 2.32 4.18 1.71
C HIS A 222 3.73 4.50 1.22
N ASN A 223 4.63 4.88 2.14
CA ASN A 223 5.97 5.34 1.77
C ASN A 223 7.05 4.43 2.38
N ILE A 224 7.04 4.23 3.70
CA ILE A 224 8.11 3.48 4.37
C ILE A 224 8.10 1.99 3.95
N ASN A 225 6.95 1.46 3.56
CA ASN A 225 6.86 0.11 2.96
C ASN A 225 7.77 -0.05 1.72
N VAL A 226 7.83 0.95 0.84
CA VAL A 226 8.71 0.97 -0.34
C VAL A 226 10.16 1.00 0.09
N LEU A 227 10.50 1.84 1.06
CA LEU A 227 11.86 1.91 1.58
C LEU A 227 12.30 0.56 2.16
N PHE A 228 11.44 -0.11 2.93
CA PHE A 228 11.74 -1.44 3.47
C PHE A 228 11.97 -2.47 2.36
N ALA A 229 11.07 -2.56 1.36
CA ALA A 229 11.24 -3.51 0.26
C ALA A 229 12.50 -3.21 -0.58
N LEU A 230 12.74 -1.96 -0.95
CA LEU A 230 13.93 -1.59 -1.73
C LEU A 230 15.22 -1.75 -0.92
N ALA A 231 15.21 -1.45 0.38
CA ALA A 231 16.36 -1.69 1.24
C ALA A 231 16.66 -3.20 1.36
N GLU A 232 15.65 -4.05 1.48
CA GLU A 232 15.86 -5.50 1.48
C GLU A 232 16.44 -6.01 0.15
N ALA A 233 15.90 -5.53 -0.97
CA ALA A 233 16.32 -5.94 -2.31
C ALA A 233 17.70 -5.40 -2.71
N ALA A 234 18.10 -4.23 -2.21
CA ALA A 234 19.29 -3.53 -2.71
C ALA A 234 20.29 -3.08 -1.64
N LEU A 235 19.97 -3.04 -0.35
CA LEU A 235 20.91 -2.55 0.69
C LEU A 235 21.24 -3.59 1.76
N LEU A 236 20.36 -4.57 1.97
CA LEU A 236 20.47 -5.54 3.04
C LEU A 236 20.81 -6.93 2.48
N GLY A 237 19.78 -7.76 2.27
CA GLY A 237 19.95 -9.18 1.91
C GLY A 237 20.07 -9.46 0.42
N GLY A 238 19.63 -8.53 -0.44
CA GLY A 238 19.67 -8.76 -1.89
C GLY A 238 18.66 -9.79 -2.37
N VAL A 239 17.53 -9.96 -1.66
CA VAL A 239 16.54 -10.99 -2.00
C VAL A 239 15.86 -10.63 -3.33
N LYS A 240 16.11 -11.45 -4.35
CA LYS A 240 15.69 -11.19 -5.73
C LYS A 240 14.24 -11.62 -5.95
N VAL A 241 13.58 -10.94 -6.87
CA VAL A 241 12.26 -11.28 -7.40
C VAL A 241 12.48 -11.94 -8.78
N GLN A 242 11.82 -13.07 -9.04
CA GLN A 242 12.08 -13.90 -10.23
C GLN A 242 10.99 -13.73 -11.28
N TRP A 243 11.39 -13.57 -12.55
CA TRP A 243 10.45 -13.47 -13.67
C TRP A 243 9.51 -14.67 -13.79
N SER A 244 10.03 -15.88 -13.54
CA SER A 244 9.25 -17.14 -13.56
C SER A 244 8.17 -17.19 -12.46
N HIS A 245 8.27 -16.36 -11.43
CA HIS A 245 7.36 -16.33 -10.29
C HIS A 245 6.27 -15.26 -10.42
N PHE A 246 6.27 -14.51 -11.53
CA PHE A 246 5.39 -13.35 -11.73
C PHE A 246 3.92 -13.65 -11.44
N ALA A 247 3.43 -14.85 -11.78
CA ALA A 247 2.05 -15.26 -11.61
C ALA A 247 1.49 -15.07 -10.18
N PHE A 248 2.32 -15.16 -9.13
CA PHE A 248 1.83 -15.04 -7.75
C PHE A 248 1.21 -13.67 -7.47
N ALA A 249 1.87 -12.58 -7.87
CA ALA A 249 1.43 -11.23 -7.51
C ALA A 249 0.08 -10.85 -8.17
N PRO A 250 -0.14 -11.04 -9.50
CA PRO A 250 -1.44 -10.83 -10.12
C PRO A 250 -2.54 -11.72 -9.56
N LEU A 251 -2.27 -12.99 -9.23
CA LEU A 251 -3.29 -13.87 -8.64
C LEU A 251 -3.80 -13.33 -7.31
N VAL A 252 -2.91 -12.90 -6.41
CA VAL A 252 -3.30 -12.26 -5.14
C VAL A 252 -4.03 -10.94 -5.38
N GLY A 253 -3.59 -10.15 -6.37
CA GLY A 253 -4.31 -8.94 -6.80
C GLY A 253 -5.73 -9.24 -7.27
N CYS A 254 -5.94 -10.30 -8.04
CA CYS A 254 -7.26 -10.74 -8.50
C CYS A 254 -8.14 -11.22 -7.34
N LEU A 255 -7.58 -11.98 -6.39
CA LEU A 255 -8.29 -12.37 -5.17
C LEU A 255 -8.75 -11.14 -4.38
N TYR A 256 -7.94 -10.09 -4.32
CA TYR A 256 -8.34 -8.83 -3.69
C TYR A 256 -9.48 -8.13 -4.44
N VAL A 257 -9.49 -8.16 -5.77
CA VAL A 257 -10.61 -7.62 -6.58
C VAL A 257 -11.92 -8.36 -6.25
N ILE A 258 -11.89 -9.70 -6.21
CA ILE A 258 -13.06 -10.52 -5.83
C ILE A 258 -13.52 -10.18 -4.42
N PHE A 259 -12.58 -10.09 -3.47
CA PHE A 259 -12.87 -9.65 -2.11
C PHE A 259 -13.53 -8.27 -2.07
N SER A 260 -13.02 -7.31 -2.85
CA SER A 260 -13.57 -5.95 -2.92
C SER A 260 -15.01 -5.96 -3.44
N TRP A 261 -15.30 -6.75 -4.47
CA TRP A 261 -16.66 -6.95 -5.00
C TRP A 261 -17.58 -7.60 -3.97
N ALA A 262 -17.12 -8.63 -3.26
CA ALA A 262 -17.91 -9.29 -2.21
C ALA A 262 -18.23 -8.36 -1.04
N MET A 263 -17.35 -7.39 -0.76
CA MET A 263 -17.51 -6.45 0.35
C MET A 263 -18.34 -5.21 0.01
N VAL A 264 -18.77 -5.02 -1.24
CA VAL A 264 -19.41 -3.78 -1.71
C VAL A 264 -20.58 -3.31 -0.85
N MET A 265 -21.38 -4.24 -0.32
CA MET A 265 -22.53 -3.93 0.56
C MET A 265 -22.17 -3.86 2.05
N GLN A 266 -20.99 -4.33 2.43
CA GLN A 266 -20.56 -4.51 3.82
C GLN A 266 -19.73 -3.35 4.37
N TRP A 267 -19.21 -2.52 3.48
CA TRP A 267 -18.50 -1.30 3.85
C TRP A 267 -19.41 -0.35 4.60
N ASN A 268 -20.55 0.00 4.00
CA ASN A 268 -21.45 1.01 4.54
C ASN A 268 -22.94 0.64 4.34
N PRO A 269 -23.48 -0.32 5.11
CA PRO A 269 -24.85 -0.82 4.91
C PRO A 269 -25.93 0.27 4.95
N LYS A 270 -25.67 1.40 5.63
CA LYS A 270 -26.59 2.53 5.74
C LYS A 270 -26.66 3.39 4.47
N ASN A 271 -25.58 3.45 3.69
CA ASN A 271 -25.47 4.30 2.50
C ASN A 271 -25.42 3.49 1.19
N GLY A 272 -25.67 2.18 1.27
CA GLY A 272 -25.72 1.28 0.11
C GLY A 272 -24.34 0.81 -0.35
N ALA A 273 -24.30 0.36 -1.61
CA ALA A 273 -23.08 -0.12 -2.26
C ALA A 273 -21.95 0.93 -2.23
N GLN A 274 -20.76 0.54 -1.76
CA GLN A 274 -19.57 1.39 -1.76
C GLN A 274 -18.29 0.59 -2.02
N TYR A 275 -17.28 1.24 -2.59
CA TYR A 275 -15.92 0.75 -2.67
C TYR A 275 -14.98 1.71 -1.94
N ILE A 276 -13.92 1.15 -1.36
CA ILE A 276 -12.81 1.92 -0.78
C ILE A 276 -12.05 2.69 -1.89
N TYR A 277 -12.00 2.13 -3.10
CA TYR A 277 -11.28 2.73 -4.22
C TYR A 277 -12.23 3.03 -5.36
N PHE A 278 -12.13 4.25 -5.91
CA PHE A 278 -13.01 4.67 -7.00
C PHE A 278 -12.81 3.84 -8.28
N PHE A 279 -11.62 3.27 -8.49
CA PHE A 279 -11.31 2.42 -9.64
C PHE A 279 -11.85 0.98 -9.50
N MET A 280 -12.40 0.61 -8.34
CA MET A 280 -13.14 -0.64 -8.15
C MET A 280 -14.65 -0.48 -8.41
N ASP A 281 -15.09 0.74 -8.74
CA ASP A 281 -16.50 1.02 -9.00
C ASP A 281 -17.02 0.28 -10.24
N THR A 282 -17.88 -0.69 -9.99
CA THR A 282 -18.54 -1.54 -11.00
C THR A 282 -19.69 -0.85 -11.72
N THR A 283 -20.10 0.34 -11.27
CA THR A 283 -21.23 1.09 -11.83
C THR A 283 -20.84 2.13 -12.88
N LEU A 284 -19.53 2.29 -13.12
CA LEU A 284 -19.01 3.18 -14.14
C LEU A 284 -19.49 2.76 -15.54
N PRO A 285 -19.72 3.73 -16.46
CA PRO A 285 -20.23 3.42 -17.79
C PRO A 285 -19.20 2.68 -18.64
N GLY A 286 -19.70 1.80 -19.52
CA GLY A 286 -18.91 1.07 -20.49
C GLY A 286 -17.84 0.18 -19.85
N TYR A 287 -16.65 0.15 -20.46
CA TYR A 287 -15.54 -0.71 -20.04
C TYR A 287 -14.61 -0.08 -18.99
N THR A 288 -14.97 1.09 -18.44
CA THR A 288 -14.09 1.89 -17.57
C THR A 288 -13.51 1.09 -16.39
N SER A 289 -14.35 0.30 -15.71
CA SER A 289 -13.91 -0.54 -14.59
C SER A 289 -12.93 -1.64 -15.03
N THR A 290 -13.12 -2.22 -16.22
CA THR A 290 -12.22 -3.23 -16.79
C THR A 290 -10.90 -2.63 -17.23
N ILE A 291 -10.93 -1.46 -17.87
CA ILE A 291 -9.73 -0.71 -18.23
C ILE A 291 -8.92 -0.38 -16.97
N ALA A 292 -9.58 0.06 -15.90
CA ALA A 292 -8.90 0.34 -14.64
C ALA A 292 -8.19 -0.91 -14.06
N MET A 293 -8.82 -2.09 -14.11
CA MET A 293 -8.16 -3.35 -13.69
C MET A 293 -6.97 -3.70 -14.57
N LEU A 294 -7.09 -3.58 -15.89
CA LEU A 294 -5.98 -3.84 -16.83
C LEU A 294 -4.82 -2.86 -16.63
N MET A 295 -5.13 -1.58 -16.36
CA MET A 295 -4.12 -0.58 -16.03
C MET A 295 -3.41 -0.90 -14.72
N LEU A 296 -4.13 -1.34 -13.68
CA LEU A 296 -3.51 -1.78 -12.43
C LEU A 296 -2.62 -3.00 -12.63
N LEU A 297 -3.03 -3.97 -13.46
CA LEU A 297 -2.20 -5.11 -13.83
C LEU A 297 -0.94 -4.68 -14.58
N ALA A 298 -1.06 -3.76 -15.53
CA ALA A 298 0.09 -3.23 -16.27
C ALA A 298 1.08 -2.52 -15.33
N VAL A 299 0.59 -1.68 -14.42
CA VAL A 299 1.42 -0.99 -13.41
C VAL A 299 2.08 -2.00 -12.46
N LEU A 300 1.35 -3.01 -12.00
CA LEU A 300 1.91 -4.10 -11.19
C LEU A 300 3.01 -4.85 -11.94
N THR A 301 2.80 -5.14 -13.23
CA THR A 301 3.80 -5.80 -14.09
C THR A 301 5.08 -4.98 -14.19
N THR A 302 4.95 -3.66 -14.39
CA THR A 302 6.10 -2.74 -14.41
C THR A 302 6.85 -2.75 -13.07
N PHE A 303 6.14 -2.70 -11.94
CA PHE A 303 6.80 -2.73 -10.63
C PHE A 303 7.44 -4.06 -10.31
N TYR A 304 6.83 -5.18 -10.73
CA TYR A 304 7.47 -6.49 -10.65
C TYR A 304 8.77 -6.52 -11.46
N ALA A 305 8.72 -6.01 -12.69
CA ALA A 305 9.88 -5.90 -13.57
C ALA A 305 11.03 -5.12 -12.91
N ILE A 306 10.74 -3.98 -12.25
CA ILE A 306 11.75 -3.19 -11.53
C ILE A 306 12.51 -4.04 -10.50
N PHE A 307 11.80 -4.87 -9.72
CA PHE A 307 12.48 -5.76 -8.77
C PHE A 307 13.28 -6.87 -9.45
N CYS A 308 12.78 -7.45 -10.55
CA CYS A 308 13.51 -8.49 -11.29
C CYS A 308 14.80 -7.99 -11.93
N VAL A 309 14.79 -6.77 -12.50
CA VAL A 309 15.95 -6.21 -13.22
C VAL A 309 16.87 -5.39 -12.31
N GLY A 310 16.42 -5.03 -11.11
CA GLY A 310 17.15 -4.16 -10.18
C GLY A 310 18.57 -4.67 -9.86
N ASP A 311 18.70 -5.97 -9.57
CA ASP A 311 20.00 -6.60 -9.29
C ASP A 311 20.95 -6.55 -10.50
N GLN A 312 20.45 -6.83 -11.71
CA GLN A 312 21.25 -6.74 -12.95
C GLN A 312 21.70 -5.30 -13.22
N PHE A 313 20.80 -4.33 -13.02
CA PHE A 313 21.12 -2.92 -13.15
C PHE A 313 22.21 -2.49 -12.17
N LEU A 314 22.13 -2.92 -10.90
CA LEU A 314 23.11 -2.62 -9.87
C LEU A 314 24.46 -3.29 -10.14
N ALA A 315 24.46 -4.54 -10.63
CA ALA A 315 25.67 -5.24 -11.02
C ALA A 315 26.45 -4.51 -12.12
N VAL A 316 25.76 -3.88 -13.08
CA VAL A 316 26.38 -3.09 -14.15
C VAL A 316 26.74 -1.67 -13.70
N SER A 317 25.97 -1.08 -12.80
CA SER A 317 26.16 0.30 -12.31
C SER A 317 27.24 0.43 -11.23
N GLY A 318 27.78 -0.69 -10.74
CA GLY A 318 28.80 -0.78 -9.71
C GLY A 318 28.22 -1.24 -8.37
N GLN A 319 28.86 -2.22 -7.75
CA GLN A 319 28.41 -2.88 -6.51
C GLN A 319 28.85 -2.12 -5.24
N THR A 320 28.79 -0.80 -5.25
CA THR A 320 29.12 0.01 -4.06
C THR A 320 27.86 0.31 -3.27
N VAL A 321 28.00 0.46 -1.94
CA VAL A 321 26.88 0.86 -1.06
C VAL A 321 26.23 2.17 -1.52
N TRP A 322 27.02 3.09 -2.07
CA TRP A 322 26.53 4.37 -2.58
C TRP A 322 25.69 4.20 -3.84
N THR A 323 26.12 3.37 -4.81
CA THR A 323 25.32 3.08 -6.00
C THR A 323 23.96 2.49 -5.63
N HIS A 324 23.95 1.53 -4.70
CA HIS A 324 22.72 0.91 -4.22
C HIS A 324 21.84 1.91 -3.45
N ALA A 325 22.43 2.76 -2.61
CA ALA A 325 21.69 3.81 -1.89
C ALA A 325 21.08 4.84 -2.85
N THR A 326 21.81 5.24 -3.90
CA THR A 326 21.30 6.13 -4.95
C THR A 326 20.16 5.47 -5.73
N TYR A 327 20.26 4.18 -6.06
CA TYR A 327 19.18 3.43 -6.71
C TYR A 327 17.91 3.42 -5.85
N VAL A 328 18.02 3.07 -4.57
CA VAL A 328 16.88 3.09 -3.62
C VAL A 328 16.30 4.49 -3.52
N ALA A 329 17.14 5.51 -3.31
CA ALA A 329 16.70 6.90 -3.20
C ALA A 329 15.99 7.40 -4.47
N ALA A 330 16.50 7.06 -5.65
CA ALA A 330 15.91 7.42 -6.92
C ALA A 330 14.49 6.83 -7.06
N ILE A 331 14.32 5.53 -6.86
CA ILE A 331 12.99 4.90 -6.96
C ILE A 331 12.05 5.46 -5.88
N CYS A 332 12.49 5.54 -4.63
CA CYS A 332 11.73 6.14 -3.53
C CYS A 332 11.24 7.56 -3.90
N SER A 333 12.10 8.40 -4.48
CA SER A 333 11.75 9.77 -4.87
C SER A 333 10.68 9.85 -5.97
N THR A 334 10.55 8.81 -6.81
CA THR A 334 9.54 8.76 -7.86
C THR A 334 8.16 8.38 -7.33
N VAL A 335 8.05 7.47 -6.35
CA VAL A 335 6.75 6.94 -5.92
C VAL A 335 6.28 7.46 -4.56
N MET A 336 7.18 7.79 -3.63
CA MET A 336 6.79 8.22 -2.27
C MET A 336 6.29 9.67 -2.27
N ARG A 337 5.27 9.98 -1.48
CA ARG A 337 4.73 11.35 -1.37
C ARG A 337 4.57 11.74 0.09
N PHE A 338 5.24 12.81 0.51
CA PHE A 338 5.25 13.29 1.90
C PHE A 338 4.48 14.60 2.12
N GLY A 339 4.28 15.40 1.06
CA GLY A 339 3.69 16.74 1.14
C GLY A 339 2.89 17.09 -0.11
N ASP A 340 2.23 18.25 -0.07
CA ASP A 340 1.39 18.76 -1.16
C ASP A 340 2.19 19.41 -2.29
#